data_AF-A0A920H475-F1
#
_entry.id   AF-A0A920H475-F1
#
_cell.length_a   1.000
_cell.length_b   1.000
_cell.length_c   1.000
_cell.angle_alpha   90.00
_cell.angle_beta   90.00
_cell.angle_gamma   90.00
#
_symmetry.space_group_name_H-M   'P 1'
#
loop_
_entity.id
_entity.type
_entity.pdbx_description
1 polymer ?
#
loop_
_entity_poly.entity_id
_entity_poly.type
_entity_poly.pdbx_seq_one_letter_code
_entity_poly.pdbx_strand_id
1 'polypeptide(L)' 'MSKELIMHMITTEKNLSPFDVNMAIDAGWEKCVPYTNIASDEVIRIGSRCNLFKATRFK' A
#
# COMPACT_ATOMS: atom_id res chain seq x y z
N MET A 1 -13.22 19.76 0.08
CA MET A 1 -12.79 18.62 0.93
C MET A 1 -11.65 17.92 0.23
N SER A 2 -10.44 17.96 0.80
CA SER A 2 -9.37 17.05 0.39
C SER A 2 -9.85 15.62 0.70
N LYS A 3 -9.83 14.74 -0.29
CA LYS A 3 -10.07 13.31 -0.03
C LYS A 3 -8.81 12.79 0.65
N GLU A 4 -8.97 12.28 1.86
CA GLU A 4 -7.89 11.57 2.56
C GLU A 4 -7.45 10.39 1.68
N LEU A 5 -6.16 10.34 1.37
CA LEU A 5 -5.57 9.25 0.61
C LEU A 5 -5.03 8.23 1.61
N ILE A 6 -5.46 6.98 1.45
CA ILE A 6 -5.02 5.85 2.28
C ILE A 6 -4.06 5.00 1.44
N MET A 7 -2.85 4.79 1.95
CA MET A 7 -1.85 3.91 1.35
C MET A 7 -2.07 2.48 1.82
N HIS A 8 -2.35 1.59 0.87
CA HIS A 8 -2.48 0.16 1.11
C HIS A 8 -1.15 -0.52 0.77
N MET A 9 -0.48 -1.10 1.76
CA MET A 9 0.82 -1.76 1.61
C MET A 9 0.61 -3.26 1.61
N ILE A 10 0.92 -3.94 0.51
CA ILE A 10 0.66 -5.36 0.33
C ILE A 10 2.00 -6.09 0.29
N THR A 11 2.15 -7.12 1.12
CA THR A 11 3.33 -7.98 1.11
C THR A 11 2.94 -9.45 1.29
N THR A 12 3.68 -10.33 0.62
CA THR A 12 3.60 -11.78 0.82
C THR A 12 4.31 -12.22 2.09
N GLU A 13 5.20 -11.38 2.62
CA GLU A 13 5.94 -11.65 3.85
C GLU A 13 5.05 -11.54 5.09
N LYS A 14 5.47 -12.23 6.15
CA LYS A 14 4.77 -12.19 7.45
C LYS A 14 4.76 -10.78 8.06
N ASN A 15 5.83 -10.01 7.83
CA ASN A 15 6.01 -8.67 8.35
C ASN A 15 6.30 -7.71 7.20
N LEU A 16 5.70 -6.52 7.26
CA LEU A 16 6.08 -5.41 6.38
C LEU A 16 7.38 -4.77 6.88
N SER A 17 8.23 -4.33 5.96
CA SER A 17 9.46 -3.62 6.30
C SER A 17 9.14 -2.31 7.04
N PRO A 18 9.70 -2.10 8.24
CA PRO A 18 9.56 -0.82 8.94
C PRO A 18 10.14 0.36 8.15
N PHE A 19 11.13 0.10 7.29
CA PHE A 19 11.73 1.12 6.43
C PHE A 19 10.73 1.63 5.38
N ASP A 20 9.96 0.74 4.77
CA ASP A 20 8.94 1.12 3.77
C ASP A 20 7.85 1.99 4.40
N VAL A 21 7.46 1.67 5.65
CA VAL A 21 6.51 2.46 6.42
C VAL A 21 7.08 3.84 6.73
N ASN A 22 8.33 3.93 7.21
CA ASN A 22 8.96 5.20 7.51
C ASN A 22 9.05 6.10 6.26
N MET A 23 9.45 5.53 5.12
CA MET A 23 9.50 6.27 3.86
C MET A 23 8.12 6.77 3.41
N ALA A 24 7.04 6.00 3.65
CA ALA A 24 5.69 6.43 3.35
C ALA A 24 5.25 7.63 4.21
N ILE A 25 5.56 7.59 5.51
CA ILE A 25 5.26 8.69 6.43
C ILE A 25 6.08 9.94 6.05
N ASP A 26 7.37 9.79 5.75
CA ASP A 26 8.24 10.88 5.31
C ASP A 26 7.77 11.52 3.99
N ALA A 27 7.15 10.74 3.11
CA ALA A 27 6.53 11.23 1.87
C ALA A 27 5.20 11.98 2.09
N GLY A 28 4.72 12.09 3.33
CA GLY A 28 3.51 12.83 3.70
C GLY A 28 2.23 12.01 3.69
N TRP A 29 2.31 10.67 3.73
CA TRP A 29 1.12 9.83 3.90
C TRP A 29 0.72 9.76 5.37
N GLU A 30 -0.54 10.10 5.66
CA GLU A 30 -1.07 10.08 7.04
C GLU A 30 -1.69 8.73 7.42
N LYS A 31 -2.14 7.96 6.42
CA LYS A 31 -2.88 6.70 6.61
C LYS A 31 -2.20 5.59 5.81
N CYS A 32 -1.60 4.65 6.53
CA CYS A 32 -0.87 3.53 5.98
C CYS A 32 -1.44 2.22 6.56
N VAL A 33 -1.96 1.34 5.71
CA VAL A 33 -2.59 0.07 6.12
C VAL A 33 -1.79 -1.10 5.54
N PRO A 34 -1.09 -1.88 6.39
CA PRO A 34 -0.35 -3.06 5.95
C PRO A 34 -1.26 -4.28 5.84
N TYR A 35 -1.10 -5.03 4.75
CA TYR A 35 -1.62 -6.37 4.58
C TYR A 35 -0.43 -7.31 4.39
N THR A 36 -0.25 -8.20 5.37
CA THR A 36 0.85 -9.17 5.39
C THR A 36 0.33 -10.58 5.14
N ASN A 37 1.24 -11.49 4.81
CA ASN A 37 0.95 -12.91 4.60
C ASN A 37 -0.12 -13.15 3.51
N ILE A 38 -0.15 -12.29 2.49
CA ILE A 38 -1.03 -12.45 1.33
C ILE A 38 -0.43 -13.48 0.38
N ALA A 39 -1.25 -14.39 -0.13
CA ALA A 39 -0.82 -15.34 -1.14
C ALA A 39 -0.67 -14.66 -2.52
N SER A 40 0.30 -15.10 -3.33
CA SER A 40 0.66 -14.44 -4.60
C SER A 40 -0.51 -14.34 -5.60
N ASP A 41 -1.42 -15.32 -5.58
CA ASP A 41 -2.66 -15.34 -6.37
C ASP A 41 -3.68 -14.28 -5.88
N GLU A 42 -3.69 -13.99 -4.59
CA GLU A 42 -4.55 -12.98 -3.99
C GLU A 42 -4.05 -11.55 -4.23
N VAL A 43 -2.74 -11.34 -4.37
CA VAL A 43 -2.17 -10.01 -4.71
C VAL A 43 -2.80 -9.47 -5.99
N ILE A 44 -2.89 -10.31 -7.04
CA ILE A 44 -3.50 -9.96 -8.32
C ILE A 44 -4.99 -9.61 -8.13
N ARG A 45 -5.68 -10.36 -7.26
CA ARG A 45 -7.11 -10.20 -6.97
C ARG A 45 -7.43 -8.96 -6.12
N ILE A 46 -6.49 -8.47 -5.32
CA ILE A 46 -6.63 -7.22 -4.56
C ILE A 46 -6.40 -6.03 -5.48
N GLY A 47 -5.35 -6.07 -6.31
CA GLY A 47 -5.07 -5.00 -7.28
C GLY A 47 -6.19 -4.80 -8.30
N SER A 48 -6.78 -5.89 -8.80
CA SER A 48 -7.86 -5.85 -9.81
C SER A 48 -9.21 -5.37 -9.29
N ARG A 49 -9.47 -5.41 -7.97
CA ARG A 49 -10.69 -4.87 -7.35
C ARG A 49 -10.55 -3.41 -6.92
N CYS A 50 -9.34 -2.87 -6.94
CA CYS A 50 -9.06 -1.50 -6.54
C CYS A 50 -8.86 -0.64 -7.79
N ASN A 51 -9.90 0.10 -8.21
CA ASN A 51 -9.83 1.15 -9.24
C ASN A 51 -8.88 2.33 -8.88
N LEU A 52 -8.08 2.18 -7.83
CA LEU A 52 -7.22 3.18 -7.20
C LEU A 52 -5.72 2.86 -7.32
N PHE A 53 -5.31 1.84 -8.07
CA PHE A 53 -3.88 1.58 -8.37
C PHE A 53 -3.30 2.48 -9.49
N LYS A 54 -3.84 3.70 -9.66
CA LYS A 54 -3.22 4.78 -10.46
C LYS A 54 -2.27 5.66 -9.63
N ALA A 55 -1.70 5.11 -8.56
CA ALA A 55 -0.68 5.78 -7.76
C ALA A 55 0.75 5.33 -8.13
N THR A 56 1.00 4.90 -9.37
CA THR A 56 2.33 4.99 -9.98
C THR A 56 2.52 6.42 -10.47
N ARG A 57 2.86 7.33 -9.54
CA ARG A 57 3.54 8.57 -9.90
C ARG A 57 4.95 8.49 -9.38
N PHE A 58 5.79 7.81 -10.17
CA PHE A 58 7.21 8.15 -10.24
C PHE A 58 7.29 9.67 -10.43
N LYS A 59 7.81 10.36 -9.43
CA LYS A 59 8.63 11.54 -9.66
C LYS A 59 10.06 11.06 -9.80
#